data_AF-A0A316WWU1-F1
#
_entry.id   AF-A0A316WWU1-F1
#
_cell.length_a   1.000
_cell.length_b   1.000
_cell.length_c   1.000
_cell.angle_alpha   90.00
_cell.angle_beta   90.00
_cell.angle_gamma   90.00
#
_symmetry.space_group_name_H-M   'P 1'
#
loop_
_entity.id
_entity.type
_entity.pdbx_description
1 polymer ?
#
loop_
_entity_poly.entity_id
_entity_poly.type
_entity_poly.pdbx_seq_one_letter_code
_entity_poly.pdbx_strand_id
1 'polypeptide(L)'
;MSVITLIIQENGYKELYPFAGWKLFTVPTGGEDSMERYKLYGIKNGDTIRILNRTVESYEANDEEGIVYTYAERIDKNEDREENRKKLLIFAKDTRPEFQKYLLYKESYNPNELGTEKMHVTKKLIIGL
;
A
#
# COMPACT_ATOMS: atom_id res chain seq x y z
N MET A 1 -27.85 0.87 0.93
CA MET A 1 -26.98 0.47 -0.21
C MET A 1 -26.37 1.74 -0.78
N SER A 2 -25.09 2.00 -0.50
CA SER A 2 -24.28 2.90 -1.32
C SER A 2 -22.98 2.18 -1.61
N VAL A 3 -22.79 1.90 -2.89
CA VAL A 3 -21.79 1.05 -3.48
C VAL A 3 -20.78 2.00 -4.12
N ILE A 4 -19.58 2.08 -3.53
CA ILE A 4 -18.32 2.37 -4.23
C ILE A 4 -18.17 3.80 -4.76
N THR A 5 -17.64 4.70 -3.92
CA THR A 5 -16.70 5.73 -4.40
C THR A 5 -15.33 5.43 -3.81
N LEU A 6 -14.57 4.57 -4.51
CA LEU A 6 -13.14 4.41 -4.27
C LEU A 6 -12.44 5.49 -5.11
N ILE A 7 -12.21 6.67 -4.52
CA ILE A 7 -11.46 7.72 -5.22
C ILE A 7 -9.98 7.34 -5.17
N ILE A 8 -9.47 6.84 -6.29
CA ILE A 8 -8.04 6.66 -6.54
C ILE A 8 -7.52 8.02 -7.01
N GLN A 9 -6.65 8.67 -6.24
CA GLN A 9 -5.85 9.77 -6.79
C GLN A 9 -4.81 9.15 -7.73
N GLU A 10 -5.19 9.06 -9.01
CA GLU A 10 -4.31 8.67 -10.12
C GLU A 10 -3.30 9.79 -10.37
N ASN A 11 -2.17 9.69 -9.69
CA ASN A 11 -0.89 10.24 -10.12
C ASN A 11 0.23 9.31 -9.62
N GLY A 12 0.09 8.02 -9.96
CA GLY A 12 0.92 6.90 -9.49
C GLY A 12 2.40 6.94 -9.90
N TYR A 13 2.81 7.92 -10.71
CA TYR A 13 4.20 8.10 -11.13
C TYR A 13 5.15 8.51 -10.00
N LYS A 14 4.65 9.09 -8.90
CA LYS A 14 5.51 9.57 -7.78
C LYS A 14 5.76 8.54 -6.67
N GLU A 15 5.05 7.41 -6.66
CA GLU A 15 5.15 6.41 -5.58
C GLU A 15 5.67 5.05 -6.05
N LEU A 16 6.18 4.97 -7.27
CA LEU A 16 6.97 3.83 -7.69
C LEU A 16 8.31 3.97 -7.00
N TYR A 17 8.39 3.34 -5.83
CA TYR A 17 9.60 3.20 -5.07
C TYR A 17 10.44 2.08 -5.66
N PRO A 18 11.50 2.40 -6.42
CA PRO A 18 12.62 1.53 -6.68
C PRO A 18 12.69 0.27 -5.86
N PHE A 19 13.03 0.36 -4.59
CA PHE A 19 13.68 -0.69 -3.82
C PHE A 19 12.74 -1.82 -3.37
N ALA A 20 11.41 -1.67 -3.49
CA ALA A 20 10.48 -2.76 -3.21
C ALA A 20 10.38 -3.78 -4.37
N GLY A 21 10.71 -3.39 -5.62
CA GLY A 21 10.68 -4.27 -6.81
C GLY A 21 11.88 -4.11 -7.78
N TRP A 22 12.66 -3.05 -7.65
CA TRP A 22 13.96 -2.83 -8.27
C TRP A 22 15.03 -3.56 -7.46
N LYS A 23 15.08 -4.87 -7.70
CA LYS A 23 16.35 -5.56 -7.91
C LYS A 23 17.01 -5.06 -9.21
N LEU A 24 17.20 -3.75 -9.39
CA LEU A 24 17.55 -3.13 -10.68
C LEU A 24 18.88 -3.58 -11.29
N PHE A 25 19.69 -4.36 -10.58
CA PHE A 25 20.99 -4.81 -11.10
C PHE A 25 21.31 -6.29 -10.84
N THR A 26 20.34 -7.13 -10.45
CA THR A 26 20.62 -8.58 -10.28
C THR A 26 19.61 -9.53 -10.91
N VAL A 27 18.38 -9.11 -11.21
CA VAL A 27 17.45 -9.92 -12.03
C VAL A 27 16.44 -8.96 -12.70
N PRO A 28 16.27 -8.97 -14.04
CA PRO A 28 15.21 -8.19 -14.66
C PRO A 28 13.87 -8.78 -14.23
N THR A 29 13.15 -8.07 -13.38
CA THR A 29 11.75 -8.36 -13.04
C THR A 29 10.80 -8.17 -14.23
N GLY A 30 11.31 -7.77 -15.40
CA GLY A 30 10.58 -7.75 -16.68
C GLY A 30 10.15 -9.14 -17.21
N GLY A 31 10.42 -10.22 -16.47
CA GLY A 31 9.90 -11.56 -16.76
C GLY A 31 8.80 -12.04 -15.80
N GLU A 32 8.42 -11.26 -14.78
CA GLU A 32 7.34 -11.65 -13.86
C GLU A 32 5.98 -11.18 -14.38
N ASP A 33 5.02 -12.10 -14.44
CA ASP A 33 3.65 -11.80 -14.91
C ASP A 33 2.84 -10.98 -13.89
N SER A 34 3.28 -10.91 -12.63
CA SER A 34 2.58 -10.21 -11.55
C SER A 34 3.53 -9.84 -10.40
N MET A 35 3.43 -8.59 -9.93
CA MET A 35 4.02 -8.11 -8.67
C MET A 35 2.94 -7.85 -7.63
N GLU A 36 3.29 -8.03 -6.36
CA GLU A 36 2.41 -7.75 -5.21
C GLU A 36 3.00 -6.64 -4.34
N ARG A 37 2.15 -5.78 -3.80
CA ARG A 37 2.51 -4.76 -2.80
C ARG A 37 1.41 -4.57 -1.77
N TYR A 38 1.77 -4.09 -0.59
CA TYR A 38 0.81 -3.77 0.47
C TYR A 38 0.56 -2.27 0.54
N LYS A 39 -0.70 -1.86 0.65
CA LYS A 39 -1.10 -0.45 0.74
C LYS A 39 -2.14 -0.21 1.81
N LEU A 40 -2.00 0.92 2.51
CA LEU A 40 -2.99 1.41 3.44
C LEU A 40 -4.05 2.24 2.72
N TYR A 41 -5.29 2.06 3.15
CA TYR A 41 -6.43 2.84 2.73
C TYR A 41 -7.10 3.42 3.97
N GLY A 42 -7.54 4.67 3.88
CA GLY A 42 -8.24 5.36 4.96
C GLY A 42 -9.71 5.59 4.60
N ILE A 43 -10.60 5.54 5.59
CA ILE A 43 -11.99 5.95 5.43
C ILE A 43 -12.13 7.40 5.91
N LYS A 44 -12.62 8.28 5.03
CA LYS A 44 -12.92 9.68 5.35
C LYS A 44 -14.27 10.03 4.78
N ASN A 45 -15.19 10.49 5.64
CA ASN A 45 -16.56 10.86 5.24
C ASN A 45 -17.33 9.75 4.49
N GLY A 46 -17.03 8.49 4.77
CA GLY A 46 -17.66 7.34 4.11
C GLY A 46 -16.98 6.87 2.82
N ASP A 47 -16.04 7.65 2.28
CA ASP A 47 -15.24 7.25 1.12
C ASP A 47 -13.95 6.56 1.54
N THR A 48 -13.54 5.56 0.75
CA THR A 48 -12.29 4.83 0.94
C THR A 48 -11.22 5.41 0.02
N ILE A 49 -10.17 5.98 0.62
CA ILE A 49 -9.13 6.73 -0.06
C ILE A 49 -7.80 5.98 0.11
N ARG A 50 -7.04 5.82 -0.98
CA ARG A 50 -5.68 5.26 -0.92
C ARG A 50 -4.77 6.24 -0.17
N ILE A 51 -4.09 5.77 0.86
CA ILE A 51 -3.12 6.59 1.59
C ILE A 51 -1.84 6.63 0.76
N LEU A 52 -1.43 7.83 0.40
CA LEU A 52 -0.18 8.08 -0.30
C LEU A 52 0.98 8.19 0.71
N ASN A 53 2.09 7.54 0.40
CA ASN A 53 3.32 7.66 1.18
C ASN A 53 3.98 8.99 0.83
N ARG A 54 4.33 9.78 1.83
CA ARG A 54 4.96 11.08 1.64
C ARG A 54 6.04 11.28 2.66
N THR A 55 7.08 12.02 2.30
CA THR A 55 8.09 12.45 3.27
C THR A 55 7.40 13.33 4.32
N VAL A 56 7.52 12.91 5.58
CA VAL A 56 7.12 13.67 6.77
C VAL A 56 8.36 13.92 7.63
N GLU A 57 8.23 14.71 8.69
CA GLU A 57 9.36 15.09 9.54
C GLU A 57 10.16 13.90 10.09
N SER A 58 9.46 12.80 10.42
CA SER A 58 10.06 11.60 11.04
C SER A 58 10.38 10.47 10.06
N TYR A 59 9.87 10.51 8.82
CA TYR A 59 9.95 9.38 7.88
C TYR A 59 10.12 9.86 6.45
N GLU A 60 11.04 9.22 5.72
CA GLU A 60 10.98 9.27 4.27
C GLU A 60 9.85 8.40 3.76
N ALA A 61 9.33 8.70 2.56
CA ALA A 61 8.27 7.90 1.99
C ALA A 61 8.69 6.45 1.68
N ASN A 62 10.00 6.22 1.51
CA ASN A 62 10.62 4.89 1.43
C ASN A 62 10.48 4.11 2.74
N ASP A 63 10.69 4.80 3.86
CA ASP A 63 10.58 4.23 5.19
C ASP A 63 9.12 3.89 5.50
N GLU A 64 8.18 4.79 5.14
CA GLU A 64 6.75 4.51 5.27
C GLU A 64 6.37 3.23 4.49
N GLU A 65 6.88 3.06 3.26
CA GLU A 65 6.63 1.85 2.46
C GLU A 65 7.21 0.58 3.12
N GLY A 66 8.46 0.64 3.59
CA GLY A 66 9.14 -0.49 4.22
C GLY A 66 8.46 -0.93 5.53
N ILE A 67 8.03 0.04 6.34
CA ILE A 67 7.29 -0.21 7.59
C ILE A 67 5.94 -0.88 7.29
N VAL A 68 5.17 -0.31 6.36
CA VAL A 68 3.88 -0.87 5.95
C VAL A 68 4.06 -2.28 5.41
N TYR A 69 5.02 -2.48 4.49
CA TYR A 69 5.31 -3.79 3.91
C TYR A 69 5.63 -4.82 4.99
N THR A 70 6.53 -4.50 5.93
CA THR A 70 6.99 -5.42 6.97
C THR A 70 5.84 -5.91 7.85
N TYR A 71 5.00 -5.00 8.35
CA TYR A 71 3.88 -5.40 9.19
C TYR A 71 2.76 -6.05 8.40
N ALA A 72 2.48 -5.56 7.19
CA ALA A 72 1.43 -6.12 6.33
C ALA A 72 1.74 -7.55 5.90
N GLU A 73 3.00 -7.84 5.54
CA GLU A 73 3.42 -9.18 5.16
C GLU A 73 3.23 -10.18 6.31
N ARG A 74 3.62 -9.81 7.54
CA ARG A 74 3.40 -10.64 8.73
C ARG A 74 1.91 -10.87 9.00
N ILE A 75 1.08 -9.84 8.82
CA ILE A 75 -0.38 -9.95 8.95
C ILE A 75 -0.95 -10.92 7.89
N ASP A 76 -0.52 -10.82 6.62
CA ASP A 76 -0.97 -11.70 5.53
C ASP A 76 -0.55 -13.17 5.79
N LYS A 77 0.65 -13.38 6.36
CA LYS A 77 1.16 -14.70 6.77
C LYS A 77 0.58 -15.23 8.09
N ASN A 78 -0.29 -14.47 8.76
CA ASN A 78 -0.83 -14.76 10.11
C ASN A 78 0.24 -14.87 11.22
N GLU A 79 1.42 -14.28 11.04
CA GLU A 79 2.48 -14.22 12.05
C GLU A 79 2.17 -13.10 13.05
N ASP A 80 1.95 -13.45 14.33
CA ASP A 80 1.57 -12.51 15.40
C ASP A 80 0.53 -11.48 14.95
N ARG A 81 -0.49 -11.95 14.21
CA ARG A 81 -1.37 -11.12 13.39
C ARG A 81 -1.96 -9.93 14.13
N GLU A 82 -2.47 -10.16 15.34
CA GLU A 82 -3.07 -9.10 16.15
C GLU A 82 -2.05 -8.10 16.69
N GLU A 83 -0.83 -8.53 17.00
CA GLU A 83 0.22 -7.63 17.45
C GLU A 83 0.72 -6.76 16.29
N ASN A 84 0.99 -7.36 15.14
CA ASN A 84 1.40 -6.63 13.93
C ASN A 84 0.28 -5.70 13.44
N ARG A 85 -0.99 -6.12 13.52
CA ARG A 85 -2.16 -5.25 13.26
C ARG A 85 -2.17 -4.03 14.17
N LYS A 86 -1.97 -4.20 15.48
CA LYS A 86 -1.92 -3.08 16.44
C LYS A 86 -0.77 -2.13 16.12
N LYS A 87 0.43 -2.64 15.84
CA LYS A 87 1.61 -1.83 15.48
C LYS A 87 1.36 -1.02 14.21
N LEU A 88 0.80 -1.65 13.18
CA LEU A 88 0.46 -0.99 11.92
C LEU A 88 -0.64 0.07 12.11
N LEU A 89 -1.64 -0.18 12.96
CA LEU A 89 -2.66 0.81 13.29
C LEU A 89 -2.07 2.03 14.01
N ILE A 90 -1.16 1.82 14.97
CA ILE A 90 -0.49 2.91 15.69
C ILE A 90 0.29 3.77 14.69
N PHE A 91 1.08 3.13 13.84
CA PHE A 91 1.84 3.81 12.78
C PHE A 91 0.93 4.60 11.82
N ALA A 92 -0.18 4.01 11.38
CA ALA A 92 -1.11 4.69 10.47
C ALA A 92 -1.78 5.91 11.12
N LYS A 93 -2.12 5.82 12.41
CA LYS A 93 -2.68 6.95 13.17
C LYS A 93 -1.67 8.06 13.44
N ASP A 94 -0.41 7.72 13.66
CA ASP A 94 0.67 8.67 13.88
C ASP A 94 0.98 9.47 12.60
N THR A 95 1.09 8.76 11.47
CA THR A 95 1.45 9.36 10.18
C THR A 95 0.29 10.05 9.46
N ARG A 96 -0.95 9.57 9.63
CA ARG A 96 -2.13 10.04 8.89
C ARG A 96 -3.40 10.12 9.77
N PRO A 97 -3.39 10.91 10.86
CA PRO A 97 -4.50 10.98 11.83
C PRO A 97 -5.84 11.45 11.24
N GLU A 98 -5.86 12.00 10.02
CA GLU A 98 -7.06 12.53 9.36
C GLU A 98 -8.12 11.48 8.97
N PHE A 99 -7.80 10.18 9.06
CA PHE A 99 -8.72 9.10 8.69
C PHE A 99 -9.45 8.50 9.90
N GLN A 100 -10.73 8.19 9.72
CA GLN A 100 -11.58 7.62 10.77
C GLN A 100 -11.30 6.13 11.02
N LYS A 101 -10.96 5.41 9.95
CA LYS A 101 -10.63 3.98 9.94
C LYS A 101 -9.54 3.71 8.92
N TYR A 102 -8.81 2.62 9.12
CA TYR A 102 -7.74 2.20 8.24
C TYR A 102 -7.99 0.77 7.75
N LEU A 103 -7.65 0.50 6.51
CA LEU A 103 -7.81 -0.77 5.84
C LEU A 103 -6.49 -1.15 5.20
N LEU A 104 -6.11 -2.42 5.31
CA LEU A 104 -4.93 -2.97 4.67
C LEU A 104 -5.33 -3.75 3.42
N TYR A 105 -4.81 -3.35 2.27
CA TYR A 105 -4.99 -4.03 1.00
C TYR A 105 -3.68 -4.61 0.49
N LYS A 106 -3.78 -5.76 -0.17
CA LYS A 106 -2.76 -6.30 -1.05
C LYS A 106 -3.14 -5.96 -2.48
N GLU A 107 -2.24 -5.28 -3.18
CA GLU A 107 -2.40 -4.87 -4.57
C GLU A 107 -1.50 -5.74 -5.45
N SER A 108 -2.07 -6.29 -6.52
CA SER A 108 -1.34 -7.04 -7.55
C SER A 108 -1.44 -6.32 -8.88
N TYR A 109 -0.32 -6.22 -9.61
CA TYR A 109 -0.26 -5.55 -10.91
C TYR A 109 0.77 -6.22 -11.82
N ASN A 110 0.60 -6.04 -13.13
CA ASN A 110 1.57 -6.52 -14.11
C ASN A 110 2.73 -5.51 -14.25
N PRO A 111 3.99 -5.89 -13.98
CA PRO A 111 5.14 -5.00 -14.12
C PRO A 111 5.31 -4.45 -15.54
N ASN A 112 4.85 -5.16 -16.56
CA ASN A 112 4.92 -4.71 -17.96
C ASN A 112 3.98 -3.54 -18.27
N GLU A 113 2.98 -3.30 -17.40
CA GLU A 113 2.09 -2.14 -17.50
C GLU A 113 2.68 -0.90 -16.79
N LEU A 114 3.87 -1.00 -16.18
CA LEU A 114 4.52 0.15 -15.56
C LEU A 114 4.86 1.22 -16.60
N GLY A 115 4.37 2.43 -16.37
CA GLY A 115 4.61 3.59 -17.25
C GLY A 115 3.58 3.78 -18.35
N THR A 116 2.63 2.84 -18.53
CA THR A 116 1.46 3.06 -19.38
C THR A 116 0.50 4.04 -18.72
N GLU A 117 -0.39 4.66 -19.52
CA GLU A 117 -1.39 5.61 -19.00
C GLU A 117 -2.37 4.96 -18.01
N LYS A 118 -2.57 3.64 -18.09
CA LYS A 118 -3.51 2.88 -17.27
C LYS A 118 -2.90 1.54 -16.86
N MET A 119 -2.61 1.41 -15.57
CA MET A 119 -2.16 0.17 -14.96
C MET A 119 -3.34 -0.54 -14.29
N HIS A 120 -3.53 -1.82 -14.61
CA HIS A 120 -4.55 -2.63 -13.96
C HIS A 120 -4.04 -3.10 -12.60
N VAL A 121 -4.75 -2.70 -11.56
CA VAL A 121 -4.42 -3.08 -10.17
C VAL A 121 -5.56 -3.89 -9.59
N THR A 122 -5.27 -5.16 -9.31
CA THR A 122 -6.18 -6.02 -8.55
C THR A 122 -5.97 -5.80 -7.07
N LYS A 123 -7.05 -5.63 -6.29
CA LYS A 123 -6.98 -5.31 -4.86
C LYS A 123 -7.69 -6.37 -4.04
N LYS A 124 -7.01 -6.88 -3.02
CA LYS A 124 -7.56 -7.82 -2.03
C LYS A 124 -7.49 -7.19 -0.64
N LEU A 125 -8.64 -7.03 0.01
CA LEU A 125 -8.68 -6.59 1.41
C LEU A 125 -8.11 -7.69 2.29
N ILE A 126 -7.10 -7.37 3.10
CA ILE A 126 -6.52 -8.29 4.07
C ILE A 126 -7.26 -8.17 5.40
N ILE A 127 -7.37 -6.96 5.94
CA ILE A 127 -8.00 -6.69 7.24
C ILE A 127 -8.33 -5.20 7.41
N GLY A 128 -9.31 -4.91 8.27
CA GLY A 128 -9.49 -3.58 8.85
C GLY A 128 -8.62 -3.40 10.08
N LEU A 129 -7.80 -2.34 10.12
CA LEU A 129 -6.90 -2.05 11.22
C LEU A 129 -7.65 -1.36 12.36
#